data_AF-A0A1M7V137-F1
#
_entry.id   AF-A0A1M7V137-F1
#
_cell.length_a   1.000
_cell.length_b   1.000
_cell.length_c   1.000
_cell.angle_alpha   90.00
_cell.angle_beta   90.00
_cell.angle_gamma   90.00
#
_symmetry.space_group_name_H-M   'P 1'
#
loop_
_entity.id
_entity.type
_entity.pdbx_description
1 polymer ?
#
loop_
_entity_poly.entity_id
_entity_poly.type
_entity_poly.pdbx_seq_one_letter_code
_entity_poly.pdbx_strand_id
1 'polypeptide(L)'
;MRKLLVVTAGVLTAGALAVAGLPILLVAAVLGAGQSTAGCPVPGGNPGGAFEPGYLDTVDVEGLSAEQITAAATIVSVGEQMQMPSRGIIVALAVASQESRFRNYANDGLGGDLRPDQRGVERSLTFPHDAVGTDHGSVNAFQQQYPWWGTLEELMNPPTAARKFYEALGRVPGWERMTVTTAGQRVQASAYPTAYADDETIATQLYQRLAGASSHTTTDPTTAPTTAAGGAPSGVTGAGCGSTGAGGAVSAAGWSLPLDPSTYTLTSDYGARWGTFHAGLDLAAPSGTPIRAVADGTVTFAGSDDGGYGNLVTIHTAPNVDTYYAHQVDGGIRVATGDTVTAGQLIGAVGTTGDSTGNHLHFEVRVDGATTDPLPFLQQQDLDPGTLP
;
A
#
# COMPACT_ATOMS: atom_id res chain seq x y z
N MET A 1 -64.61 3.55 -39.29
CA MET A 1 -64.91 2.15 -38.93
C MET A 1 -63.67 1.29 -39.19
N ARG A 2 -63.44 0.27 -38.34
CA ARG A 2 -62.33 -0.73 -38.27
C ARG A 2 -61.05 -0.20 -37.58
N LYS A 3 -60.88 -0.35 -36.26
CA LYS A 3 -60.50 -1.54 -35.43
C LYS A 3 -59.13 -2.12 -35.85
N LEU A 4 -58.04 -1.79 -35.15
CA LEU A 4 -57.46 -2.45 -33.96
C LEU A 4 -56.64 -3.71 -34.31
N LEU A 5 -55.31 -3.67 -34.11
CA LEU A 5 -54.58 -4.80 -33.54
C LEU A 5 -53.23 -4.34 -32.96
N VAL A 6 -53.10 -4.55 -31.64
CA VAL A 6 -51.87 -4.47 -30.84
C VAL A 6 -51.16 -5.81 -30.98
N VAL A 7 -49.86 -5.80 -31.24
CA VAL A 7 -48.96 -6.94 -30.99
C VAL A 7 -47.77 -6.42 -30.22
N THR A 8 -47.71 -6.80 -28.94
CA THR A 8 -46.56 -6.71 -28.05
C THR A 8 -45.52 -7.75 -28.45
N ALA A 9 -44.29 -7.34 -28.73
CA ALA A 9 -43.13 -8.21 -28.77
C ALA A 9 -42.13 -7.73 -27.72
N GLY A 10 -42.02 -8.49 -26.63
CA GLY A 10 -40.98 -8.31 -25.63
C GLY A 10 -39.64 -8.75 -26.20
N VAL A 11 -38.61 -7.94 -26.01
CA VAL A 11 -37.23 -8.31 -26.26
C VAL A 11 -36.53 -8.34 -24.90
N LEU A 12 -36.35 -9.56 -24.40
CA LEU A 12 -35.34 -9.91 -23.41
C LEU A 12 -34.00 -9.95 -24.15
N THR A 13 -33.08 -9.05 -23.83
CA THR A 13 -31.65 -9.21 -24.16
C THR A 13 -30.87 -9.31 -22.86
N ALA A 14 -30.54 -10.55 -22.51
CA ALA A 14 -29.51 -10.89 -21.55
C ALA A 14 -28.16 -11.01 -22.27
N GLY A 15 -27.10 -10.54 -21.62
CA GLY A 15 -25.77 -11.15 -21.63
C GLY A 15 -24.91 -11.02 -22.88
N ALA A 16 -23.94 -10.10 -22.84
CA ALA A 16 -22.55 -10.35 -23.24
C ALA A 16 -21.70 -9.14 -22.82
N LEU A 17 -21.07 -9.21 -21.64
CA LEU A 17 -19.94 -8.34 -21.32
C LEU A 17 -18.76 -8.85 -22.16
N ALA A 18 -18.50 -8.21 -23.30
CA ALA A 18 -17.25 -8.39 -24.02
C ALA A 18 -16.15 -7.67 -23.24
N VAL A 19 -15.31 -8.45 -22.56
CA VAL A 19 -14.03 -7.96 -22.03
C VAL A 19 -13.15 -7.66 -23.24
N ALA A 20 -13.00 -6.38 -23.58
CA ALA A 20 -12.09 -5.95 -24.62
C ALA A 20 -10.65 -6.22 -24.13
N GLY A 21 -9.95 -7.11 -24.83
CA GLY A 21 -8.55 -7.43 -24.59
C GLY A 21 -7.66 -6.19 -24.77
N LEU A 22 -6.77 -5.96 -23.81
CA LEU A 22 -5.77 -4.91 -23.82
C LEU A 22 -4.49 -5.45 -24.49
N PRO A 23 -3.96 -4.81 -25.55
CA PRO A 23 -2.70 -5.25 -26.14
C PRO A 23 -1.53 -4.76 -25.30
N ILE A 24 -0.70 -5.69 -24.79
CA ILE A 24 0.56 -5.37 -24.08
C ILE A 24 1.75 -5.63 -25.00
N LEU A 25 2.61 -4.60 -25.14
CA LEU A 25 3.69 -4.52 -26.12
C LEU A 25 5.06 -4.68 -25.41
N LEU A 26 5.93 -5.52 -25.97
CA LEU A 26 7.21 -5.96 -25.38
C LEU A 26 8.21 -4.85 -24.99
N VAL A 27 9.07 -5.20 -24.04
CA VAL A 27 10.51 -4.85 -24.12
C VAL A 27 11.36 -6.12 -24.15
N ALA A 28 12.19 -6.23 -25.20
CA ALA A 28 13.29 -7.17 -25.26
C ALA A 28 14.44 -6.70 -24.35
N ALA A 29 14.90 -7.58 -23.46
CA ALA A 29 16.04 -7.34 -22.59
C ALA A 29 17.31 -7.09 -23.43
N VAL A 30 17.91 -5.91 -23.29
CA VAL A 30 19.27 -5.65 -23.77
C VAL A 30 20.25 -6.20 -22.73
N LEU A 31 21.00 -7.23 -23.14
CA LEU A 31 22.08 -7.85 -22.37
C LEU A 31 23.21 -6.84 -22.12
N GLY A 32 23.30 -6.32 -20.90
CA GLY A 32 24.53 -5.77 -20.34
C GLY A 32 25.14 -6.78 -19.38
N ALA A 33 26.28 -7.37 -19.74
CA ALA A 33 27.03 -8.27 -18.88
C ALA A 33 27.58 -7.49 -17.67
N GLY A 34 26.86 -7.54 -16.55
CA GLY A 34 27.31 -7.10 -15.22
C GLY A 34 27.69 -8.31 -14.38
N GLN A 35 28.87 -8.28 -13.78
CA GLN A 35 29.52 -9.40 -13.12
C GLN A 35 28.75 -9.88 -11.89
N SER A 36 28.64 -11.20 -11.78
CA SER A 36 27.99 -11.93 -10.69
C SER A 36 28.72 -11.73 -9.36
N THR A 37 28.04 -11.19 -8.36
CA THR A 37 28.38 -11.43 -6.95
C THR A 37 27.48 -12.54 -6.44
N ALA A 38 28.10 -13.68 -6.09
CA ALA A 38 27.43 -14.87 -5.60
C ALA A 38 26.59 -14.58 -4.34
N GLY A 39 25.27 -14.67 -4.45
CA GLY A 39 24.36 -14.79 -3.33
C GLY A 39 24.33 -16.23 -2.82
N CYS A 40 24.26 -16.40 -1.50
CA CYS A 40 24.18 -17.71 -0.86
C CYS A 40 22.96 -18.51 -1.35
N PRO A 41 23.06 -19.85 -1.50
CA PRO A 41 21.90 -20.68 -1.84
C PRO A 41 20.92 -20.71 -0.67
N VAL A 42 19.68 -20.25 -0.89
CA VAL A 42 18.59 -20.51 0.06
C VAL A 42 18.07 -21.92 -0.22
N PRO A 43 18.03 -22.84 0.77
CA PRO A 43 17.54 -24.20 0.56
C PRO A 43 16.05 -24.18 0.18
N GLY A 44 15.68 -25.04 -0.77
CA GLY A 44 14.29 -25.26 -1.17
C GLY A 44 13.47 -25.81 0.01
N GLY A 45 12.73 -24.91 0.65
CA GLY A 45 11.67 -25.21 1.61
C GLY A 45 10.32 -24.81 1.05
N ASN A 46 9.29 -25.59 1.37
CA ASN A 46 7.90 -25.45 0.92
C ASN A 46 7.38 -23.99 1.12
N PRO A 47 6.68 -23.39 0.14
CA PRO A 47 6.45 -21.95 0.08
C PRO A 47 5.18 -21.53 0.83
N GLY A 48 5.27 -20.42 1.55
CA GLY A 48 4.15 -19.79 2.26
C GLY A 48 4.14 -20.18 3.74
N GLY A 49 4.42 -19.22 4.61
CA GLY A 49 3.98 -19.37 6.00
C GLY A 49 2.47 -19.54 5.99
N ALA A 50 1.97 -20.67 6.49
CA ALA A 50 0.54 -20.92 6.53
C ALA A 50 -0.10 -19.92 7.49
N PHE A 51 -1.11 -19.19 7.02
CA PHE A 51 -1.96 -18.36 7.87
C PHE A 51 -2.64 -19.25 8.91
N GLU A 52 -2.95 -18.70 10.09
CA GLU A 52 -3.78 -19.39 11.08
C GLU A 52 -5.08 -19.90 10.41
N PRO A 53 -5.50 -21.16 10.64
CA PRO A 53 -6.71 -21.70 10.04
C PRO A 53 -7.93 -20.80 10.31
N GLY A 54 -8.61 -20.37 9.26
CA GLY A 54 -9.77 -19.48 9.33
C GLY A 54 -9.46 -17.98 9.38
N TYR A 55 -8.18 -17.57 9.46
CA TYR A 55 -7.82 -16.14 9.41
C TYR A 55 -8.22 -15.50 8.07
N LEU A 56 -7.95 -16.17 6.95
CA LEU A 56 -8.29 -15.66 5.62
C LEU A 56 -9.80 -15.53 5.40
N ASP A 57 -10.62 -16.28 6.13
CA ASP A 57 -12.09 -16.18 6.08
C ASP A 57 -12.61 -14.91 6.79
N THR A 58 -11.78 -14.26 7.62
CA THR A 58 -12.10 -12.99 8.30
C THR A 58 -11.69 -11.75 7.52
N VAL A 59 -10.87 -11.94 6.49
CA VAL A 59 -10.45 -10.86 5.59
C VAL A 59 -11.62 -10.62 4.63
N ASP A 60 -12.25 -9.46 4.74
CA ASP A 60 -13.30 -9.03 3.82
C ASP A 60 -12.84 -7.76 3.09
N VAL A 61 -12.69 -7.89 1.78
CA VAL A 61 -12.36 -6.80 0.86
C VAL A 61 -13.41 -6.85 -0.24
N GLU A 62 -14.16 -5.75 -0.37
CA GLU A 62 -15.35 -5.69 -1.21
C GLU A 62 -15.06 -6.16 -2.65
N GLY A 63 -15.81 -7.17 -3.10
CA GLY A 63 -15.72 -7.70 -4.46
C GLY A 63 -14.64 -8.76 -4.70
N LEU A 64 -14.01 -9.32 -3.66
CA LEU A 64 -13.07 -10.45 -3.76
C LEU A 64 -13.61 -11.73 -3.07
N SER A 65 -13.35 -12.89 -3.68
CA SER A 65 -13.63 -14.20 -3.09
C SER A 65 -12.52 -14.68 -2.16
N ALA A 66 -12.80 -15.70 -1.33
CA ALA A 66 -11.81 -16.31 -0.44
C ALA A 66 -10.59 -16.87 -1.21
N GLU A 67 -10.80 -17.40 -2.42
CA GLU A 67 -9.71 -17.86 -3.29
C GLU A 67 -8.84 -16.70 -3.77
N GLN A 68 -9.45 -15.57 -4.14
CA GLN A 68 -8.72 -14.36 -4.55
C GLN A 68 -7.93 -13.75 -3.39
N ILE A 69 -8.47 -13.79 -2.18
CA ILE A 69 -7.79 -13.38 -0.96
C ILE A 69 -6.61 -14.32 -0.66
N THR A 70 -6.77 -15.64 -0.85
CA THR A 70 -5.68 -16.61 -0.69
C THR A 70 -4.54 -16.37 -1.69
N ALA A 71 -4.88 -16.02 -2.93
CA ALA A 71 -3.89 -15.64 -3.94
C ALA A 71 -3.17 -14.33 -3.56
N ALA A 72 -3.90 -13.30 -3.11
CA ALA A 72 -3.31 -12.06 -2.60
C ALA A 72 -2.38 -12.31 -1.39
N ALA A 73 -2.79 -13.17 -0.47
CA ALA A 73 -2.02 -13.57 0.70
C ALA A 73 -0.70 -14.26 0.32
N THR A 74 -0.72 -15.05 -0.76
CA THR A 74 0.49 -15.64 -1.35
C THR A 74 1.46 -14.56 -1.87
N ILE A 75 0.94 -13.54 -2.57
CA ILE A 75 1.74 -12.42 -3.09
C ILE A 75 2.41 -11.64 -1.95
N VAL A 76 1.67 -11.37 -0.87
CA VAL A 76 2.19 -10.69 0.33
C VAL A 76 3.29 -11.53 0.98
N SER A 77 3.01 -12.80 1.27
CA SER A 77 3.98 -13.69 1.93
C SER A 77 5.29 -13.85 1.15
N VAL A 78 5.22 -13.94 -0.18
CA VAL A 78 6.43 -13.99 -1.02
C VAL A 78 7.19 -12.68 -0.98
N GLY A 79 6.49 -11.55 -1.01
CA GLY A 79 7.09 -10.22 -0.90
C GLY A 79 7.83 -10.03 0.41
N GLU A 80 7.21 -10.39 1.53
CA GLU A 80 7.82 -10.34 2.87
C GLU A 80 9.06 -11.24 2.97
N GLN A 81 8.99 -12.47 2.44
CA GLN A 81 10.13 -13.40 2.40
C GLN A 81 11.29 -12.88 1.56
N MET A 82 11.00 -12.12 0.50
CA MET A 82 12.00 -11.44 -0.32
C MET A 82 12.48 -10.11 0.29
N GLN A 83 11.97 -9.76 1.47
CA GLN A 83 12.22 -8.47 2.13
C GLN A 83 11.86 -7.29 1.21
N MET A 84 10.79 -7.45 0.42
CA MET A 84 10.29 -6.37 -0.40
C MET A 84 9.69 -5.26 0.45
N PRO A 85 10.02 -3.98 0.14
CA PRO A 85 9.33 -2.86 0.73
C PRO A 85 7.82 -3.00 0.53
N SER A 86 7.03 -2.53 1.49
CA SER A 86 5.55 -2.49 1.45
C SER A 86 5.04 -2.00 0.10
N ARG A 87 5.65 -0.94 -0.44
CA ARG A 87 5.34 -0.40 -1.78
C ARG A 87 5.47 -1.44 -2.89
N GLY A 88 6.52 -2.27 -2.87
CA GLY A 88 6.71 -3.31 -3.88
C GLY A 88 5.61 -4.37 -3.81
N ILE A 89 5.18 -4.71 -2.60
CA ILE A 89 4.08 -5.65 -2.35
C ILE A 89 2.74 -5.07 -2.83
N ILE A 90 2.47 -3.80 -2.52
CA ILE A 90 1.28 -3.07 -3.01
C ILE A 90 1.29 -2.99 -4.54
N VAL A 91 2.44 -2.75 -5.17
CA VAL A 91 2.58 -2.79 -6.64
C VAL A 91 2.21 -4.16 -7.20
N ALA A 92 2.70 -5.24 -6.58
CA ALA A 92 2.36 -6.60 -7.00
C ALA A 92 0.86 -6.90 -6.83
N LEU A 93 0.27 -6.50 -5.71
CA LEU A 93 -1.15 -6.68 -5.45
C LEU A 93 -2.03 -5.87 -6.42
N ALA A 94 -1.66 -4.63 -6.73
CA ALA A 94 -2.39 -3.79 -7.67
C ALA A 94 -2.31 -4.35 -9.10
N VAL A 95 -1.13 -4.86 -9.50
CA VAL A 95 -0.97 -5.53 -10.78
C VAL A 95 -1.82 -6.81 -10.82
N ALA A 96 -1.73 -7.70 -9.82
CA ALA A 96 -2.52 -8.92 -9.83
C ALA A 96 -4.05 -8.66 -9.79
N SER A 97 -4.48 -7.59 -9.09
CA SER A 97 -5.88 -7.15 -9.09
C SER A 97 -6.33 -6.73 -10.49
N GLN A 98 -5.56 -5.88 -11.16
CA GLN A 98 -5.90 -5.36 -12.48
C GLN A 98 -5.81 -6.41 -13.59
N GLU A 99 -4.75 -7.22 -13.58
CA GLU A 99 -4.44 -8.16 -14.67
C GLU A 99 -5.36 -9.39 -14.64
N SER A 100 -5.78 -9.84 -13.46
CA SER A 100 -6.55 -11.08 -13.35
C SER A 100 -7.58 -11.13 -12.24
N ARG A 101 -7.72 -10.06 -11.45
CA ARG A 101 -8.41 -10.10 -10.15
C ARG A 101 -7.88 -11.26 -9.30
N PHE A 102 -6.56 -11.41 -9.23
CA PHE A 102 -5.83 -12.45 -8.49
C PHE A 102 -6.03 -13.91 -8.98
N ARG A 103 -6.76 -14.16 -10.06
CA ARG A 103 -6.95 -15.51 -10.60
C ARG A 103 -5.68 -16.02 -11.29
N ASN A 104 -5.33 -17.28 -11.05
CA ASN A 104 -4.28 -17.98 -11.78
C ASN A 104 -4.82 -18.48 -13.14
N TYR A 105 -4.59 -17.71 -14.21
CA TYR A 105 -5.05 -18.07 -15.56
C TYR A 105 -4.16 -19.14 -16.21
N ALA A 106 -4.77 -20.20 -16.71
CA ALA A 106 -4.19 -21.02 -17.78
C ALA A 106 -4.54 -20.41 -19.15
N ASN A 107 -3.81 -20.79 -20.20
CA ASN A 107 -4.02 -20.34 -21.56
C ASN A 107 -4.44 -21.53 -22.44
N ASP A 108 -5.46 -21.38 -23.27
CA ASP A 108 -5.97 -22.47 -24.13
C ASP A 108 -5.21 -22.67 -25.45
N GLY A 109 -4.28 -21.78 -25.77
CA GLY A 109 -3.49 -21.82 -27.00
C GLY A 109 -4.29 -21.48 -28.26
N LEU A 110 -5.49 -20.92 -28.14
CA LEU A 110 -6.37 -20.59 -29.26
C LEU A 110 -6.21 -19.15 -29.75
N GLY A 111 -5.33 -18.36 -29.12
CA GLY A 111 -5.03 -16.97 -29.47
C GLY A 111 -4.49 -16.83 -30.89
N GLY A 112 -5.13 -15.99 -31.70
CA GLY A 112 -4.72 -15.72 -33.09
C GLY A 112 -3.41 -14.91 -33.20
N ASP A 113 -2.94 -14.36 -32.09
CA ASP A 113 -1.75 -13.54 -31.89
C ASP A 113 -0.55 -14.31 -31.30
N LEU A 114 -0.72 -15.61 -31.03
CA LEU A 114 0.34 -16.47 -30.50
C LEU A 114 1.55 -16.52 -31.42
N ARG A 115 2.71 -16.19 -30.84
CA ARG A 115 3.98 -16.28 -31.56
C ARG A 115 4.45 -17.72 -31.69
N PRO A 116 5.32 -18.03 -32.68
CA PRO A 116 5.84 -19.38 -32.86
C PRO A 116 6.50 -19.98 -31.61
N ASP A 117 7.16 -19.16 -30.79
CA ASP A 117 7.83 -19.56 -29.55
C ASP A 117 6.87 -19.70 -28.34
N GLN A 118 5.62 -19.25 -28.48
CA GLN A 118 4.56 -19.39 -27.48
C GLN A 118 3.68 -20.62 -27.74
N ARG A 119 3.89 -21.34 -28.85
CA ARG A 119 3.20 -22.61 -29.13
C ARG A 119 3.50 -23.61 -28.00
N GLY A 120 2.48 -24.31 -27.52
CA GLY A 120 2.61 -25.19 -26.37
C GLY A 120 2.20 -24.55 -25.05
N VAL A 121 1.74 -23.28 -25.05
CA VAL A 121 1.17 -22.61 -23.87
C VAL A 121 -0.11 -23.30 -23.39
N GLU A 122 -0.82 -24.02 -24.27
CA GLU A 122 -1.98 -24.85 -23.93
C GLU A 122 -1.68 -25.94 -22.90
N ARG A 123 -0.41 -26.30 -22.73
CA ARG A 123 0.02 -27.20 -21.65
C ARG A 123 -0.18 -26.58 -20.26
N SER A 124 -0.36 -25.27 -20.14
CA SER A 124 -0.75 -24.63 -18.88
C SER A 124 -2.06 -25.18 -18.31
N LEU A 125 -2.96 -25.70 -19.17
CA LEU A 125 -4.22 -26.35 -18.76
C LEU A 125 -4.02 -27.59 -17.90
N THR A 126 -2.81 -28.19 -17.89
CA THR A 126 -2.52 -29.36 -17.05
C THR A 126 -2.10 -29.01 -15.62
N PHE A 127 -1.90 -27.72 -15.31
CA PHE A 127 -1.53 -27.23 -13.98
C PHE A 127 -2.77 -26.71 -13.22
N PRO A 128 -2.74 -26.63 -11.88
CA PRO A 128 -3.82 -25.99 -11.12
C PRO A 128 -4.05 -24.54 -11.59
N HIS A 129 -5.29 -24.20 -11.89
CA HIS A 129 -5.70 -22.89 -12.39
C HIS A 129 -7.12 -22.55 -11.98
N ASP A 130 -7.42 -21.25 -11.93
CA ASP A 130 -8.74 -20.72 -11.51
C ASP A 130 -9.58 -20.31 -12.71
N ALA A 131 -8.93 -20.00 -13.84
CA ALA A 131 -9.56 -19.52 -15.05
C ALA A 131 -8.75 -19.92 -16.28
N VAL A 132 -9.40 -19.85 -17.45
CA VAL A 132 -8.77 -20.08 -18.76
C VAL A 132 -8.91 -18.81 -19.58
N GLY A 133 -7.80 -18.40 -20.19
CA GLY A 133 -7.70 -17.26 -21.09
C GLY A 133 -7.15 -17.69 -22.45
N THR A 134 -7.16 -16.76 -23.39
CA THR A 134 -6.74 -16.99 -24.78
C THR A 134 -5.79 -15.87 -25.26
N ASP A 135 -5.60 -14.83 -24.45
CA ASP A 135 -4.85 -13.63 -24.83
C ASP A 135 -3.34 -13.91 -24.87
N HIS A 136 -2.75 -13.79 -26.07
CA HIS A 136 -1.33 -14.04 -26.32
C HIS A 136 -0.87 -15.37 -25.66
N GLY A 137 0.38 -15.42 -25.20
CA GLY A 137 0.93 -16.52 -24.38
C GLY A 137 0.87 -16.23 -22.87
N SER A 138 -0.06 -15.38 -22.42
CA SER A 138 -0.16 -14.93 -21.03
C SER A 138 -0.76 -16.01 -20.13
N VAL A 139 -0.20 -16.16 -18.93
CA VAL A 139 -0.67 -17.05 -17.87
C VAL A 139 -0.56 -16.36 -16.51
N ASN A 140 -1.15 -16.98 -15.49
CA ASN A 140 -1.09 -16.61 -14.07
C ASN A 140 -1.70 -15.26 -13.68
N ALA A 141 -1.58 -14.93 -12.40
CA ALA A 141 -2.21 -13.74 -11.82
C ALA A 141 -1.62 -12.41 -12.31
N PHE A 142 -0.42 -12.43 -12.86
CA PHE A 142 0.28 -11.26 -13.39
C PHE A 142 0.26 -11.20 -14.91
N GLN A 143 -0.47 -12.10 -15.59
CA GLN A 143 -0.50 -12.22 -17.07
C GLN A 143 0.91 -12.33 -17.68
N GLN A 144 1.81 -13.05 -17.01
CA GLN A 144 3.19 -13.24 -17.46
C GLN A 144 3.23 -14.14 -18.70
N GLN A 145 3.92 -13.67 -19.75
CA GLN A 145 3.97 -14.39 -21.02
C GLN A 145 5.01 -15.50 -21.04
N TYR A 146 4.55 -16.72 -21.33
CA TYR A 146 5.40 -17.84 -21.72
C TYR A 146 6.02 -17.57 -23.10
N PRO A 147 7.29 -17.97 -23.36
CA PRO A 147 8.28 -18.53 -22.42
C PRO A 147 9.20 -17.47 -21.78
N TRP A 148 9.01 -16.18 -22.06
CA TRP A 148 10.01 -15.16 -21.72
C TRP A 148 10.10 -14.85 -20.23
N TRP A 149 9.03 -15.07 -19.47
CA TRP A 149 9.05 -14.97 -18.00
C TRP A 149 9.54 -16.25 -17.31
N GLY A 150 9.50 -17.40 -17.99
CA GLY A 150 9.88 -18.69 -17.41
C GLY A 150 9.20 -19.89 -18.08
N THR A 151 9.39 -21.06 -17.48
CA THR A 151 8.70 -22.29 -17.90
C THR A 151 7.24 -22.29 -17.42
N LEU A 152 6.37 -23.09 -18.04
CA LEU A 152 4.98 -23.20 -17.58
C LEU A 152 4.87 -23.74 -16.15
N GLU A 153 5.80 -24.61 -15.72
CA GLU A 153 5.85 -25.11 -14.35
C GLU A 153 6.11 -23.99 -13.34
N GLU A 154 7.03 -23.08 -13.67
CA GLU A 154 7.32 -21.91 -12.83
C GLU A 154 6.17 -20.90 -12.88
N LEU A 155 5.63 -20.61 -14.08
CA LEU A 155 4.64 -19.56 -14.27
C LEU A 155 3.26 -19.95 -13.71
N MET A 156 2.90 -21.23 -13.73
CA MET A 156 1.62 -21.71 -13.16
C MET A 156 1.68 -21.91 -11.64
N ASN A 157 2.85 -21.80 -11.01
CA ASN A 157 3.02 -21.86 -9.57
C ASN A 157 2.92 -20.43 -8.98
N PRO A 158 1.84 -20.08 -8.24
CA PRO A 158 1.60 -18.69 -7.82
C PRO A 158 2.74 -18.07 -6.98
N PRO A 159 3.36 -18.77 -6.01
CA PRO A 159 4.51 -18.24 -5.29
C PRO A 159 5.70 -17.91 -6.21
N THR A 160 5.95 -18.76 -7.21
CA THR A 160 7.06 -18.58 -8.16
C THR A 160 6.78 -17.45 -9.13
N ALA A 161 5.55 -17.32 -9.62
CA ALA A 161 5.11 -16.19 -10.45
C ALA A 161 5.26 -14.85 -9.72
N ALA A 162 4.86 -14.79 -8.44
CA ALA A 162 5.02 -13.61 -7.59
C ALA A 162 6.50 -13.25 -7.39
N ARG A 163 7.36 -14.24 -7.11
CA ARG A 163 8.82 -14.03 -7.01
C ARG A 163 9.40 -13.41 -8.28
N LYS A 164 9.04 -13.95 -9.46
CA LYS A 164 9.47 -13.42 -10.75
C LYS A 164 9.00 -11.98 -10.97
N PHE A 165 7.79 -11.64 -10.54
CA PHE A 165 7.29 -10.27 -10.58
C PHE A 165 8.16 -9.32 -9.74
N TYR A 166 8.46 -9.68 -8.49
CA TYR A 166 9.32 -8.87 -7.62
C TYR A 166 10.75 -8.72 -8.16
N GLU A 167 11.32 -9.80 -8.72
CA GLU A 167 12.62 -9.74 -9.40
C GLU A 167 12.62 -8.79 -10.60
N ALA A 168 11.52 -8.74 -11.36
CA ALA A 168 11.36 -7.79 -12.45
C ALA A 168 11.18 -6.36 -11.94
N LEU A 169 10.39 -6.16 -10.89
CA LEU A 169 10.22 -4.86 -10.23
C LEU A 169 11.54 -4.29 -9.72
N GLY A 170 12.35 -5.10 -9.04
CA GLY A 170 13.67 -4.70 -8.55
C GLY A 170 14.68 -4.31 -9.64
N ARG A 171 14.41 -4.66 -10.91
CA ARG A 171 15.23 -4.24 -12.07
C ARG A 171 14.78 -2.90 -12.67
N VAL A 172 13.62 -2.38 -12.30
CA VAL A 172 13.10 -1.10 -12.82
C VAL A 172 13.78 0.06 -12.08
N PRO A 173 14.62 0.89 -12.72
CA PRO A 173 15.33 1.94 -12.00
C PRO A 173 14.38 2.98 -11.39
N GLY A 174 14.49 3.20 -10.08
CA GLY A 174 13.71 4.21 -9.35
C GLY A 174 12.24 3.84 -9.14
N TRP A 175 11.88 2.56 -9.28
CA TRP A 175 10.52 2.07 -9.06
C TRP A 175 9.99 2.43 -7.66
N GLU A 176 10.87 2.55 -6.67
CA GLU A 176 10.55 2.92 -5.29
C GLU A 176 9.91 4.30 -5.19
N ARG A 177 10.16 5.17 -6.18
CA ARG A 177 9.66 6.54 -6.25
C ARG A 177 8.54 6.72 -7.27
N MET A 178 8.19 5.66 -8.00
CA MET A 178 7.14 5.68 -9.02
C MET A 178 5.79 5.44 -8.38
N THR A 179 4.71 6.05 -8.90
CA THR A 179 3.34 5.67 -8.53
C THR A 179 3.14 4.16 -8.75
N VAL A 180 2.21 3.53 -8.01
CA VAL A 180 1.92 2.11 -8.13
C VAL A 180 1.62 1.74 -9.59
N THR A 181 0.80 2.57 -10.23
CA THR A 181 0.50 2.58 -11.66
C THR A 181 1.75 2.55 -12.54
N THR A 182 2.68 3.49 -12.32
CA THR A 182 3.89 3.64 -13.15
C THR A 182 4.86 2.46 -12.94
N ALA A 183 5.02 2.01 -11.69
CA ALA A 183 5.87 0.87 -11.36
C ALA A 183 5.33 -0.41 -12.01
N GLY A 184 4.04 -0.69 -11.85
CA GLY A 184 3.35 -1.84 -12.47
C GLY A 184 3.47 -1.82 -13.99
N GLN A 185 3.21 -0.67 -14.62
CA GLN A 185 3.38 -0.51 -16.07
C GLN A 185 4.79 -0.75 -16.56
N ARG A 186 5.82 -0.33 -15.81
CA ARG A 186 7.21 -0.57 -16.22
C ARG A 186 7.63 -2.02 -16.06
N VAL A 187 7.07 -2.74 -15.10
CA VAL A 187 7.28 -4.19 -14.96
C VAL A 187 6.58 -4.95 -16.09
N GLN A 188 5.34 -4.56 -16.41
CA GLN A 188 4.53 -5.21 -17.44
C GLN A 188 4.81 -4.71 -18.86
N ALA A 189 5.56 -3.62 -19.02
CA ALA A 189 5.75 -2.89 -20.28
C ALA A 189 4.43 -2.52 -20.99
N SER A 190 3.35 -2.24 -20.24
CA SER A 190 2.03 -1.91 -20.80
C SER A 190 1.90 -0.44 -21.22
N ALA A 191 1.09 -0.18 -22.26
CA ALA A 191 0.99 1.12 -22.93
C ALA A 191 -0.14 2.06 -22.41
N TYR A 192 -0.84 1.69 -21.31
CA TYR A 192 -2.04 2.43 -20.86
C TYR A 192 -1.91 2.98 -19.43
N PRO A 193 -1.80 4.32 -19.26
CA PRO A 193 -1.46 4.97 -18.00
C PRO A 193 -2.56 5.03 -16.91
N THR A 194 -3.82 4.68 -17.19
CA THR A 194 -4.97 5.10 -16.34
C THR A 194 -5.76 3.98 -15.65
N ALA A 195 -5.30 2.73 -15.65
CA ALA A 195 -6.10 1.59 -15.16
C ALA A 195 -5.95 1.27 -13.66
N TYR A 196 -4.91 1.74 -12.97
CA TYR A 196 -4.51 1.18 -11.66
C TYR A 196 -4.95 1.98 -10.43
N ALA A 197 -5.68 3.10 -10.57
CA ALA A 197 -6.06 3.93 -9.41
C ALA A 197 -7.06 3.23 -8.47
N ASP A 198 -8.04 2.50 -9.03
CA ASP A 198 -9.01 1.73 -8.24
C ASP A 198 -8.33 0.49 -7.59
N ASP A 199 -7.39 -0.14 -8.30
CA ASP A 199 -6.63 -1.30 -7.80
C ASP A 199 -5.62 -0.95 -6.72
N GLU A 200 -5.10 0.28 -6.68
CA GLU A 200 -4.22 0.75 -5.61
C GLU A 200 -4.97 0.76 -4.26
N THR A 201 -6.27 1.07 -4.26
CA THR A 201 -7.12 1.02 -3.06
C THR A 201 -7.30 -0.43 -2.57
N ILE A 202 -7.69 -1.35 -3.46
CA ILE A 202 -7.87 -2.77 -3.13
C ILE A 202 -6.55 -3.40 -2.68
N ALA A 203 -5.45 -3.10 -3.38
CA ALA A 203 -4.12 -3.59 -3.05
C ALA A 203 -3.65 -3.12 -1.67
N THR A 204 -3.92 -1.87 -1.32
CA THR A 204 -3.58 -1.32 -0.01
C THR A 204 -4.41 -1.98 1.09
N GLN A 205 -5.72 -2.15 0.89
CA GLN A 205 -6.59 -2.85 1.85
C GLN A 205 -6.16 -4.30 2.07
N LEU A 206 -5.80 -5.00 1.00
CA LEU A 206 -5.27 -6.37 1.08
C LEU A 206 -3.94 -6.42 1.83
N TYR A 207 -3.01 -5.52 1.52
CA TYR A 207 -1.73 -5.45 2.22
C TYR A 207 -1.92 -5.21 3.72
N GLN A 208 -2.76 -4.23 4.11
CA GLN A 208 -3.06 -3.92 5.51
C GLN A 208 -3.63 -5.14 6.28
N ARG A 209 -4.46 -5.96 5.62
CA ARG A 209 -5.12 -7.12 6.23
C ARG A 209 -4.28 -8.40 6.20
N LEU A 210 -3.20 -8.45 5.43
CA LEU A 210 -2.43 -9.68 5.20
C LEU A 210 -0.97 -9.56 5.64
N ALA A 211 -0.42 -8.35 5.69
CA ALA A 211 0.95 -8.09 6.14
C ALA A 211 1.12 -8.44 7.61
N GLY A 212 2.23 -9.10 7.95
CA GLY A 212 2.54 -9.53 9.31
C GLY A 212 1.65 -10.65 9.85
N ALA A 213 0.58 -11.05 9.14
CA ALA A 213 -0.31 -12.13 9.57
C ALA A 213 0.36 -13.52 9.50
N SER A 214 1.38 -13.70 8.66
CA SER A 214 2.25 -14.89 8.69
C SER A 214 3.14 -14.96 9.94
N SER A 215 3.25 -13.87 10.72
CA SER A 215 4.00 -13.83 11.99
C SER A 215 3.15 -14.23 13.19
N HIS A 216 1.82 -14.38 13.03
CA HIS A 216 0.95 -14.98 14.02
C HIS A 216 0.97 -16.49 13.85
N THR A 217 2.08 -17.14 14.20
CA THR A 217 2.07 -18.59 14.44
C THR A 217 1.78 -18.82 15.91
N THR A 218 0.68 -19.49 16.17
CA THR A 218 0.16 -19.96 17.46
C THR A 218 1.25 -20.27 18.51
N THR A 219 1.40 -19.39 19.50
CA THR A 219 1.77 -19.86 20.85
C THR A 219 0.49 -20.35 21.53
N ASP A 220 0.40 -21.68 21.62
CA ASP A 220 -0.55 -22.50 22.39
C ASP A 220 -1.31 -21.78 23.54
N PRO A 221 -2.66 -21.84 23.60
CA PRO A 221 -3.43 -21.20 24.65
C PRO A 221 -3.59 -22.14 25.85
N THR A 222 -2.67 -22.08 26.82
CA THR A 222 -3.00 -22.45 28.22
C THR A 222 -2.07 -21.76 29.20
N THR A 223 -2.36 -20.52 29.60
CA THR A 223 -2.43 -20.14 31.02
C THR A 223 -3.01 -18.74 31.19
N ALA A 224 -4.12 -18.66 31.94
CA ALA A 224 -4.73 -17.43 32.43
C ALA A 224 -3.88 -16.80 33.57
N PRO A 225 -4.14 -15.53 33.94
CA PRO A 225 -3.16 -14.63 34.51
C PRO A 225 -3.00 -14.77 36.02
N THR A 226 -1.83 -14.42 36.56
CA THR A 226 -1.67 -14.09 37.98
C THR A 226 -0.84 -12.82 38.14
N THR A 227 -1.41 -11.93 38.94
CA THR A 227 -0.96 -10.64 39.42
C THR A 227 0.39 -10.62 40.13
N ALA A 228 1.13 -9.51 39.99
CA ALA A 228 1.74 -8.68 41.06
C ALA A 228 3.21 -8.27 40.82
N ALA A 229 3.40 -6.95 40.78
CA ALA A 229 4.46 -6.12 41.39
C ALA A 229 5.94 -6.56 41.40
N GLY A 230 6.79 -5.66 40.88
CA GLY A 230 7.97 -5.16 41.59
C GLY A 230 9.34 -5.66 41.14
N GLY A 231 10.21 -4.71 40.76
CA GLY A 231 11.67 -4.86 40.90
C GLY A 231 12.49 -4.56 39.64
N ALA A 232 13.11 -3.36 39.60
CA ALA A 232 14.40 -3.17 38.96
C ALA A 232 15.52 -3.64 39.94
N PRO A 233 16.74 -3.96 39.48
CA PRO A 233 17.72 -2.89 39.28
C PRO A 233 18.72 -3.06 38.11
N SER A 234 19.14 -1.89 37.60
CA SER A 234 20.48 -1.43 37.18
C SER A 234 21.54 -2.40 36.61
N GLY A 235 22.02 -2.02 35.42
CA GLY A 235 23.43 -1.60 35.25
C GLY A 235 24.23 -2.28 34.15
N VAL A 236 24.59 -1.54 33.09
CA VAL A 236 25.96 -1.45 32.55
C VAL A 236 26.07 -0.20 31.68
N THR A 237 27.21 0.47 31.82
CA THR A 237 27.59 1.79 31.34
C THR A 237 28.23 1.78 29.96
N GLY A 238 27.97 2.83 29.16
CA GLY A 238 28.71 3.15 27.94
C GLY A 238 28.29 4.52 27.38
N ALA A 239 29.05 5.57 27.72
CA ALA A 239 28.97 6.91 27.14
C ALA A 239 29.40 6.90 25.66
N GLY A 240 28.96 7.77 24.74
CA GLY A 240 28.07 8.93 24.78
C GLY A 240 28.40 9.82 23.58
N CYS A 241 27.40 10.38 22.89
CA CYS A 241 27.48 11.65 22.16
C CYS A 241 26.06 12.15 21.81
N GLY A 242 25.74 13.39 22.22
CA GLY A 242 24.68 14.22 21.63
C GLY A 242 23.24 14.00 22.10
N SER A 243 22.79 14.80 23.07
CA SER A 243 21.38 14.97 23.43
C SER A 243 20.68 15.90 22.43
N THR A 244 19.74 15.36 21.65
CA THR A 244 18.58 16.10 21.11
C THR A 244 17.32 15.41 21.64
N GLY A 245 16.39 16.22 22.17
CA GLY A 245 15.32 15.78 23.07
C GLY A 245 14.45 14.66 22.52
N ALA A 246 13.97 13.80 23.44
CA ALA A 246 13.09 12.64 23.23
C ALA A 246 12.30 12.71 21.92
N GLY A 247 12.88 12.20 20.84
CA GLY A 247 12.24 12.03 19.55
C GLY A 247 11.22 10.91 19.66
N GLY A 248 10.05 11.11 19.08
CA GLY A 248 9.11 10.00 18.87
C GLY A 248 9.78 8.90 18.05
N ALA A 249 9.26 7.67 18.14
CA ALA A 249 9.77 6.58 17.32
C ALA A 249 9.75 6.98 15.84
N VAL A 250 10.92 7.00 15.21
CA VAL A 250 11.08 7.26 13.78
C VAL A 250 11.16 5.91 13.08
N SER A 251 10.36 5.71 12.04
CA SER A 251 10.37 4.52 11.20
C SER A 251 11.68 4.40 10.44
N ALA A 252 11.97 3.21 9.91
CA ALA A 252 13.15 2.99 9.08
C ALA A 252 13.17 3.89 7.83
N ALA A 253 11.99 4.39 7.41
CA ALA A 253 11.83 5.33 6.31
C ALA A 253 12.10 6.80 6.69
N GLY A 254 12.42 7.09 7.95
CA GLY A 254 12.69 8.46 8.42
C GLY A 254 11.43 9.25 8.79
N TRP A 255 10.31 8.57 9.05
CA TRP A 255 9.04 9.22 9.39
C TRP A 255 8.60 8.93 10.83
N SER A 256 7.85 9.84 11.47
CA SER A 256 7.23 9.63 12.77
C SER A 256 5.78 10.11 12.78
N LEU A 257 4.97 9.60 13.70
CA LEU A 257 3.64 10.17 13.93
C LEU A 257 3.75 11.61 14.47
N PRO A 258 2.79 12.48 14.12
CA PRO A 258 2.82 13.88 14.53
C PRO A 258 2.51 14.08 16.03
N LEU A 259 1.86 13.10 16.65
CA LEU A 259 1.58 13.01 18.09
C LEU A 259 2.02 11.63 18.63
N ASP A 260 2.22 11.52 19.94
CA ASP A 260 2.48 10.23 20.59
C ASP A 260 1.20 9.38 20.59
N PRO A 261 1.23 8.10 20.15
CA PRO A 261 0.04 7.23 20.06
C PRO A 261 -0.78 7.10 21.34
N SER A 262 -0.17 7.27 22.52
CA SER A 262 -0.86 7.18 23.81
C SER A 262 -1.60 8.46 24.21
N THR A 263 -1.47 9.53 23.42
CA THR A 263 -1.93 10.88 23.79
C THR A 263 -3.13 11.39 23.01
N TYR A 264 -3.59 10.64 22.00
CA TYR A 264 -4.67 11.10 21.13
C TYR A 264 -5.62 9.97 20.70
N THR A 265 -6.77 10.37 20.17
CA THR A 265 -7.71 9.50 19.44
C THR A 265 -7.91 10.08 18.04
N LEU A 266 -7.87 9.25 17.00
CA LEU A 266 -8.29 9.67 15.66
C LEU A 266 -9.80 9.90 15.70
N THR A 267 -10.24 11.14 15.60
CA THR A 267 -11.67 11.50 15.70
C THR A 267 -12.30 11.81 14.36
N SER A 268 -11.47 12.07 13.34
CA SER A 268 -11.97 12.45 12.03
C SER A 268 -10.99 12.11 10.90
N ASP A 269 -11.47 11.41 9.89
CA ASP A 269 -10.79 11.00 8.64
C ASP A 269 -10.64 12.10 7.57
N TYR A 270 -9.99 11.80 6.46
CA TYR A 270 -9.95 12.67 5.29
C TYR A 270 -11.20 12.47 4.42
N GLY A 271 -11.72 13.53 3.80
CA GLY A 271 -12.73 13.42 2.75
C GLY A 271 -13.99 14.29 2.92
N ALA A 272 -15.02 14.01 2.12
CA ALA A 272 -16.22 14.83 2.04
C ALA A 272 -17.16 14.63 3.24
N ARG A 273 -17.62 15.73 3.84
CA ARG A 273 -18.49 15.76 5.02
C ARG A 273 -19.54 16.85 4.94
N TRP A 274 -20.81 16.46 4.96
CA TRP A 274 -21.96 17.38 5.07
C TRP A 274 -21.89 18.62 4.14
N GLY A 275 -21.35 18.45 2.93
CA GLY A 275 -21.20 19.52 1.94
C GLY A 275 -19.87 20.30 1.98
N THR A 276 -18.97 19.99 2.91
CA THR A 276 -17.62 20.55 3.04
C THR A 276 -16.57 19.45 2.90
N PHE A 277 -15.37 19.78 2.45
CA PHE A 277 -14.26 18.83 2.32
C PHE A 277 -13.29 18.94 3.49
N HIS A 278 -12.97 17.82 4.13
CA HIS A 278 -11.98 17.74 5.19
C HIS A 278 -10.64 17.28 4.62
N ALA A 279 -9.65 18.18 4.63
CA ALA A 279 -8.38 18.02 3.92
C ALA A 279 -7.28 17.25 4.68
N GLY A 280 -7.59 16.73 5.88
CA GLY A 280 -6.62 16.06 6.74
C GLY A 280 -7.23 15.05 7.69
N LEU A 281 -6.46 14.68 8.72
CA LEU A 281 -6.90 13.90 9.87
C LEU A 281 -7.01 14.79 11.10
N ASP A 282 -8.05 14.58 11.92
CA ASP A 282 -8.15 15.22 13.23
C ASP A 282 -7.80 14.23 14.33
N LEU A 283 -6.72 14.54 15.04
CA LEU A 283 -6.20 13.77 16.17
C LEU A 283 -6.56 14.51 17.47
N ALA A 284 -7.66 14.10 18.11
CA ALA A 284 -8.11 14.73 19.35
C ALA A 284 -7.15 14.43 20.50
N ALA A 285 -6.62 15.48 21.11
CA ALA A 285 -5.66 15.39 22.20
C ALA A 285 -5.81 16.59 23.15
N PRO A 286 -5.42 16.48 24.43
CA PRO A 286 -5.43 17.62 25.34
C PRO A 286 -4.62 18.81 24.82
N SER A 287 -5.06 20.05 25.13
CA SER A 287 -4.26 21.24 24.81
C SER A 287 -2.87 21.15 25.45
N GLY A 288 -1.85 21.58 24.72
CA GLY A 288 -0.45 21.49 25.13
C GLY A 288 0.23 20.17 24.74
N THR A 289 -0.49 19.19 24.19
CA THR A 289 0.12 17.93 23.72
C THR A 289 1.20 18.23 22.67
N PRO A 290 2.43 17.69 22.81
CA PRO A 290 3.54 17.95 21.88
C PRO A 290 3.23 17.56 20.44
N ILE A 291 3.36 18.51 19.50
CA ILE A 291 3.29 18.24 18.05
C ILE A 291 4.71 18.09 17.51
N ARG A 292 4.95 17.06 16.71
CA ARG A 292 6.25 16.71 16.15
C ARG A 292 6.25 16.73 14.61
N ALA A 293 7.38 17.12 14.04
CA ALA A 293 7.62 16.98 12.61
C ALA A 293 7.56 15.51 12.22
N VAL A 294 6.83 15.18 11.15
CA VAL A 294 6.63 13.78 10.75
C VAL A 294 7.82 13.25 9.96
N ALA A 295 8.70 14.10 9.45
CA ALA A 295 9.95 13.74 8.80
C ALA A 295 10.88 14.95 8.78
N ASP A 296 12.11 14.73 8.30
CA ASP A 296 13.05 15.81 8.05
C ASP A 296 12.48 16.81 7.03
N GLY A 297 12.76 18.10 7.20
CA GLY A 297 12.21 19.09 6.28
C GLY A 297 12.61 20.53 6.57
N THR A 298 12.05 21.45 5.80
CA THR A 298 12.20 22.90 5.98
C THR A 298 10.84 23.53 6.24
N VAL A 299 10.73 24.30 7.31
CA VAL A 299 9.50 25.01 7.67
C VAL A 299 9.23 26.10 6.63
N THR A 300 8.13 25.99 5.91
CA THR A 300 7.70 26.93 4.85
C THR A 300 6.73 27.99 5.37
N PHE A 301 6.04 27.71 6.48
CA PHE A 301 5.21 28.68 7.20
C PHE A 301 5.17 28.34 8.69
N ALA A 302 5.18 29.34 9.55
CA ALA A 302 4.94 29.20 10.98
C ALA A 302 4.34 30.49 11.53
N GLY A 303 3.05 30.47 11.86
CA GLY A 303 2.34 31.66 12.35
C GLY A 303 0.84 31.48 12.40
N SER A 304 0.12 32.59 12.62
CA SER A 304 -1.34 32.62 12.55
C SER A 304 -1.82 32.70 11.12
N ASP A 305 -2.84 31.91 10.80
CA ASP A 305 -3.51 31.81 9.51
C ASP A 305 -4.99 32.18 9.66
N ASP A 306 -5.46 33.07 8.78
CA ASP A 306 -6.85 33.57 8.75
C ASP A 306 -7.78 32.72 7.86
N GLY A 307 -7.27 31.65 7.24
CA GLY A 307 -7.98 30.75 6.33
C GLY A 307 -8.67 29.56 7.03
N GLY A 308 -8.77 29.59 8.35
CA GLY A 308 -9.43 28.56 9.16
C GLY A 308 -8.45 27.65 9.91
N TYR A 309 -7.17 27.63 9.55
CA TYR A 309 -6.18 26.78 10.24
C TYR A 309 -5.76 27.30 11.62
N GLY A 310 -5.97 28.59 11.90
CA GLY A 310 -5.50 29.20 13.15
C GLY A 310 -3.98 29.22 13.20
N ASN A 311 -3.38 28.83 14.32
CA ASN A 311 -1.92 28.73 14.38
C ASN A 311 -1.44 27.50 13.61
N LEU A 312 -0.69 27.74 12.53
CA LEU A 312 -0.28 26.75 11.54
C LEU A 312 1.24 26.69 11.44
N VAL A 313 1.76 25.47 11.34
CA VAL A 313 3.10 25.18 10.84
C VAL A 313 2.96 24.37 9.55
N THR A 314 3.71 24.73 8.51
CA THR A 314 3.83 23.92 7.30
C THR A 314 5.30 23.58 7.03
N ILE A 315 5.56 22.36 6.58
CA ILE A 315 6.91 21.83 6.41
C ILE A 315 7.03 21.17 5.05
N HIS A 316 7.95 21.69 4.23
CA HIS A 316 8.38 21.01 3.02
C HIS A 316 9.29 19.84 3.40
N THR A 317 8.79 18.63 3.20
CA THR A 317 9.33 17.41 3.81
C THR A 317 10.13 16.58 2.79
N ALA A 318 9.59 16.45 1.58
CA ALA A 318 10.24 15.72 0.48
C ALA A 318 9.87 16.40 -0.85
N PRO A 319 10.50 16.03 -1.98
CA PRO A 319 10.09 16.54 -3.29
C PRO A 319 8.58 16.35 -3.48
N ASN A 320 7.90 17.48 -3.63
CA ASN A 320 6.44 17.60 -3.78
C ASN A 320 5.59 17.17 -2.58
N VAL A 321 6.17 16.98 -1.39
CA VAL A 321 5.43 16.65 -0.16
C VAL A 321 5.53 17.79 0.85
N ASP A 322 4.37 18.37 1.19
CA ASP A 322 4.23 19.34 2.26
C ASP A 322 3.32 18.78 3.36
N THR A 323 3.64 19.08 4.62
CA THR A 323 2.86 18.64 5.79
C THR A 323 2.36 19.85 6.58
N TYR A 324 1.11 19.80 7.01
CA TYR A 324 0.43 20.91 7.69
C TYR A 324 0.04 20.50 9.10
N TYR A 325 0.24 21.40 10.05
CA TYR A 325 -0.02 21.20 11.48
C TYR A 325 -0.80 22.38 12.04
N ALA A 326 -2.13 22.26 12.04
CA ALA A 326 -3.04 23.36 12.33
C ALA A 326 -3.61 23.32 13.76
N HIS A 327 -4.38 24.36 14.08
CA HIS A 327 -5.08 24.58 15.35
C HIS A 327 -4.18 24.62 16.59
N GLN A 328 -2.90 24.95 16.44
CA GLN A 328 -1.97 24.97 17.58
C GLN A 328 -2.39 25.99 18.65
N VAL A 329 -2.05 25.73 19.92
CA VAL A 329 -2.36 26.68 21.01
C VAL A 329 -1.62 28.00 20.81
N ASP A 330 -2.19 29.11 21.28
CA ASP A 330 -1.51 30.41 21.26
C ASP A 330 -0.18 30.35 22.00
N GLY A 331 0.89 30.84 21.36
CA GLY A 331 2.25 30.69 21.86
C GLY A 331 2.75 29.25 21.88
N GLY A 332 2.11 28.32 21.16
CA GLY A 332 2.43 26.90 21.07
C GLY A 332 3.45 26.52 20.00
N ILE A 333 3.60 27.36 18.96
CA ILE A 333 4.59 27.17 17.89
C ILE A 333 6.02 27.21 18.47
N ARG A 334 6.89 26.30 18.03
CA ARG A 334 8.28 26.15 18.52
C ARG A 334 9.34 26.33 17.44
N VAL A 335 8.92 26.59 16.21
CA VAL A 335 9.78 26.77 15.03
C VAL A 335 9.41 28.04 14.28
N ALA A 336 10.32 28.53 13.45
CA ALA A 336 10.13 29.67 12.58
C ALA A 336 10.23 29.27 11.10
N THR A 337 9.67 30.10 10.22
CA THR A 337 9.83 29.90 8.77
C THR A 337 11.31 29.96 8.38
N GLY A 338 11.75 28.97 7.61
CA GLY A 338 13.14 28.78 7.20
C GLY A 338 13.93 27.82 8.09
N ASP A 339 13.39 27.39 9.23
CA ASP A 339 14.06 26.40 10.09
C ASP A 339 14.11 25.03 9.38
N THR A 340 15.24 24.34 9.51
CA THR A 340 15.33 22.91 9.21
C THR A 340 14.90 22.12 10.44
N VAL A 341 14.08 21.11 10.23
CA VAL A 341 13.61 20.19 11.29
C VAL A 341 14.03 18.76 10.98
N THR A 342 14.15 17.93 12.00
CA THR A 342 14.29 16.48 11.84
C THR A 342 13.01 15.74 12.23
N ALA A 343 12.81 14.53 11.72
CA ALA A 343 11.72 13.64 12.14
C ALA A 343 11.64 13.52 13.66
N GLY A 344 10.43 13.64 14.22
CA GLY A 344 10.18 13.59 15.65
C GLY A 344 10.53 14.87 16.42
N GLN A 345 11.10 15.90 15.78
CA GLN A 345 11.41 17.19 16.41
C GLN A 345 10.13 17.88 16.86
N LEU A 346 10.14 18.43 18.08
CA LEU A 346 9.05 19.25 18.59
C LEU A 346 8.90 20.54 17.75
N ILE A 347 7.72 20.75 17.18
CA ILE A 347 7.42 21.93 16.33
C ILE A 347 6.29 22.80 16.89
N GLY A 348 5.47 22.24 17.77
CA GLY A 348 4.23 22.87 18.18
C GLY A 348 3.59 22.22 19.40
N ALA A 349 2.41 22.71 19.75
CA ALA A 349 1.56 22.11 20.77
C ALA A 349 0.08 22.20 20.39
N VAL A 350 -0.67 21.12 20.64
CA VAL A 350 -2.10 21.01 20.33
C VAL A 350 -2.91 22.12 20.98
N GLY A 351 -3.87 22.67 20.24
CA GLY A 351 -4.81 23.68 20.73
C GLY A 351 -6.14 23.60 20.01
N THR A 352 -6.82 24.74 19.93
CA THR A 352 -8.16 24.88 19.34
C THR A 352 -8.32 26.23 18.61
N THR A 353 -7.22 26.77 18.07
CA THR A 353 -7.25 28.07 17.35
C THR A 353 -7.80 27.92 15.94
N GLY A 354 -8.32 29.01 15.35
CA GLY A 354 -8.98 28.95 14.04
C GLY A 354 -10.34 28.25 14.09
N ASP A 355 -10.72 27.61 13.00
CA ASP A 355 -12.00 26.92 12.84
C ASP A 355 -11.95 25.52 13.49
N SER A 356 -11.96 25.50 14.82
CA SER A 356 -11.85 24.28 15.62
C SER A 356 -12.99 24.18 16.65
N THR A 357 -13.54 22.99 16.82
CA THR A 357 -14.65 22.72 17.77
C THR A 357 -14.17 22.20 19.13
N GLY A 358 -12.88 21.95 19.27
CA GLY A 358 -12.25 21.42 20.48
C GLY A 358 -10.79 21.08 20.26
N ASN A 359 -10.05 20.74 21.31
CA ASN A 359 -8.61 20.50 21.18
C ASN A 359 -8.30 19.28 20.30
N HIS A 360 -7.61 19.52 19.18
CA HIS A 360 -7.11 18.49 18.28
C HIS A 360 -5.96 19.02 17.42
N LEU A 361 -5.18 18.11 16.84
CA LEU A 361 -4.32 18.43 15.71
C LEU A 361 -5.07 18.12 14.42
N HIS A 362 -5.27 19.12 13.57
CA HIS A 362 -5.59 18.89 12.16
C HIS A 362 -4.29 18.74 11.38
N PHE A 363 -4.06 17.53 10.87
CA PHE A 363 -2.85 17.14 10.16
C PHE A 363 -3.17 16.88 8.69
N GLU A 364 -2.52 17.61 7.78
CA GLU A 364 -2.62 17.33 6.34
C GLU A 364 -1.28 16.86 5.78
N VAL A 365 -1.39 16.05 4.73
CA VAL A 365 -0.31 15.78 3.79
C VAL A 365 -0.75 16.29 2.44
N ARG A 366 0.12 17.04 1.78
CA ARG A 366 -0.10 17.50 0.41
C ARG A 366 0.96 16.94 -0.50
N VAL A 367 0.52 16.30 -1.58
CA VAL A 367 1.38 15.75 -2.63
C VAL A 367 1.12 16.53 -3.91
N ASP A 368 2.18 17.06 -4.53
CA ASP A 368 2.09 17.93 -5.71
C ASP A 368 1.16 19.13 -5.52
N GLY A 369 1.07 19.64 -4.28
CA GLY A 369 0.21 20.76 -3.89
C GLY A 369 -1.27 20.40 -3.70
N ALA A 370 -1.67 19.15 -3.96
CA ALA A 370 -3.03 18.66 -3.72
C ALA A 370 -3.15 18.00 -2.35
N THR A 371 -4.29 18.18 -1.69
CA THR A 371 -4.59 17.48 -0.44
C THR A 371 -4.61 15.97 -0.69
N THR A 372 -3.98 15.20 0.17
CA THR A 372 -3.89 13.75 0.10
C THR A 372 -4.32 13.19 1.43
N ASP A 373 -5.01 12.05 1.42
CA ASP A 373 -5.41 11.38 2.66
C ASP A 373 -4.16 11.03 3.49
N PRO A 374 -3.99 11.63 4.70
CA PRO A 374 -2.82 11.40 5.50
C PRO A 374 -2.78 9.99 6.11
N LEU A 375 -3.92 9.32 6.27
CA LEU A 375 -4.00 7.99 6.86
C LEU A 375 -3.23 6.95 6.01
N PRO A 376 -3.58 6.73 4.73
CA PRO A 376 -2.82 5.82 3.87
C PRO A 376 -1.41 6.33 3.59
N PHE A 377 -1.18 7.65 3.62
CA PHE A 377 0.17 8.18 3.47
C PHE A 377 1.10 7.79 4.63
N LEU A 378 0.65 7.95 5.88
CA LEU A 378 1.42 7.59 7.07
C LEU A 378 1.62 6.07 7.18
N GLN A 379 0.59 5.29 6.84
CA GLN A 379 0.69 3.83 6.83
C GLN A 379 1.70 3.31 5.80
N GLN A 380 1.88 3.99 4.67
CA GLN A 380 2.97 3.70 3.72
C GLN A 380 4.37 3.91 4.30
N GLN A 381 4.50 4.68 5.39
CA GLN A 381 5.76 4.94 6.10
C GLN A 381 5.93 4.08 7.37
N ASP A 382 5.15 3.00 7.49
CA ASP A 382 5.08 2.10 8.65
C ASP A 382 4.60 2.80 9.93
N LEU A 383 3.71 3.78 9.80
CA LEU A 383 3.10 4.51 10.91
C LEU A 383 1.59 4.32 10.92
N ASP A 384 1.05 3.84 12.03
CA ASP A 384 -0.38 3.71 12.24
C ASP A 384 -0.89 4.86 13.12
N PRO A 385 -1.61 5.85 12.56
CA PRO A 385 -2.20 6.91 13.35
C PRO A 385 -3.46 6.44 14.11
N GLY A 386 -3.90 5.18 13.98
CA GLY A 386 -5.06 4.61 14.64
C GLY A 386 -6.31 4.61 13.76
N THR A 387 -7.41 4.08 14.32
CA THR A 387 -8.71 3.99 13.65
C THR A 387 -9.73 4.93 14.32
N LEU A 388 -10.78 5.29 13.58
CA LEU A 388 -11.93 5.97 14.15
C LEU A 388 -12.58 5.09 15.25
N PRO A 389 -13.09 5.69 16.34
CA PRO A 389 -13.76 4.98 17.43
C PRO A 389 -15.12 4.40 17.06
#